data_AF-A0A1D3JNR1-F1
#
_entry.id   AF-A0A1D3JNR1-F1
#
_cell.length_a   1.000
_cell.length_b   1.000
_cell.length_c   1.000
_cell.angle_alpha   90.00
_cell.angle_beta   90.00
_cell.angle_gamma   90.00
#
_symmetry.space_group_name_H-M   'P 1'
#
loop_
_entity.id
_entity.type
_entity.pdbx_description
1 polymer ?
#
loop_
_entity_poly.entity_id
_entity_poly.type
_entity_poly.pdbx_seq_one_letter_code
_entity_poly.pdbx_strand_id
1 'polypeptide(L)'
;PNEEAIQQLYIDPKEAKQASDIMTEALDFAQKHAEHTNDYKEYSKQDGVVLYFKKFKDTEIGKLELTIPNPDSYDDVVSMLWDPNGAKNFDDKFIKGSIYRVYDQNLVIIQQRYKSLIRSWQRYYHALANKIELSKNKTAIVLVSSDMNDHDEAIQQLYIDPKEAKQASDIMTEALDFAQKHAEHTNDYKEYSKQDGVVLYFKKFKDTEIGKLELTIPNPDSYDDVVSMLWDPNGAKNFDDKFIKGSIYRVYDQNLVIIQQRYKSLIRSWQRYYHALANKIELSKNKTAIVLVSSDMNDHDGGKNKKYVNPFVESANSFKPDIDSEEDIRNGDLYKMYINLVAF
;
A
#
# COMPACT_ATOMS: atom_id res chain seq x y z
N PRO A 1 24.17 11.40 22.49
CA PRO A 1 23.36 10.15 22.45
C PRO A 1 22.53 10.19 21.16
N ASN A 2 22.84 9.26 20.26
CA ASN A 2 22.44 9.28 18.85
C ASN A 2 20.96 9.55 18.64
N GLU A 3 20.65 10.66 17.95
CA GLU A 3 19.42 10.84 17.20
C GLU A 3 19.49 9.93 15.98
N GLU A 4 19.09 8.67 16.13
CA GLU A 4 18.62 7.88 14.99
C GLU A 4 17.27 8.46 14.58
N ALA A 5 17.33 9.39 13.63
CA ALA A 5 16.17 9.84 12.87
C ALA A 5 15.68 8.67 11.99
N ILE A 6 14.83 7.83 12.56
CA ILE A 6 14.12 6.78 11.83
C ILE A 6 12.65 7.18 11.71
N GLN A 7 12.30 7.75 10.56
CA GLN A 7 11.09 7.46 9.79
C GLN A 7 10.94 8.44 8.63
N GLN A 8 11.21 7.97 7.42
CA GLN A 8 10.80 8.64 6.20
C GLN A 8 10.08 7.63 5.30
N LEU A 9 8.74 7.66 5.33
CA LEU A 9 7.85 6.98 4.38
C LEU A 9 6.99 7.99 3.62
N TYR A 10 7.57 9.16 3.33
CA TYR A 10 7.07 10.08 2.32
C TYR A 10 7.86 9.83 1.04
N ILE A 11 7.17 9.44 -0.03
CA ILE A 11 7.78 9.32 -1.35
C ILE A 11 7.91 10.73 -1.90
N ASP A 12 9.14 11.16 -2.18
CA ASP A 12 9.38 12.46 -2.80
C ASP A 12 8.62 12.51 -4.13
N PRO A 13 7.71 13.48 -4.35
CA PRO A 13 7.00 13.65 -5.61
C PRO A 13 7.94 13.72 -6.83
N LYS A 14 9.17 14.22 -6.65
CA LYS A 14 10.19 14.23 -7.70
C LYS A 14 10.66 12.82 -8.05
N GLU A 15 10.85 11.97 -7.04
CA GLU A 15 11.24 10.57 -7.22
C GLU A 15 10.12 9.79 -7.91
N ALA A 16 8.86 9.96 -7.46
CA ALA A 16 7.71 9.32 -8.10
C ALA A 16 7.58 9.74 -9.57
N LYS A 17 7.81 11.02 -9.88
CA LYS A 17 7.82 11.52 -11.25
C LYS A 17 8.95 10.89 -12.08
N GLN A 18 10.16 10.80 -11.54
CA GLN A 18 11.28 10.14 -12.22
C GLN A 18 10.99 8.66 -12.50
N ALA A 19 10.40 7.94 -11.55
CA ALA A 19 9.99 6.56 -11.73
C ALA A 19 8.94 6.42 -12.86
N SER A 20 7.98 7.35 -12.92
CA SER A 20 6.99 7.41 -13.99
C SER A 20 7.64 7.66 -15.36
N ASP A 21 8.52 8.66 -15.46
CA ASP A 21 9.20 9.04 -16.70
C ASP A 21 10.04 7.86 -17.27
N ILE A 22 10.78 7.16 -16.42
CA ILE A 22 11.55 5.96 -16.79
C ILE A 22 10.63 4.87 -17.34
N MET A 23 9.46 4.69 -16.73
CA MET A 23 8.51 3.66 -17.15
C MET A 23 7.78 4.00 -18.46
N THR A 24 7.55 5.27 -18.74
CA THR A 24 7.05 5.70 -20.05
C THR A 24 8.06 5.35 -21.15
N GLU A 25 9.34 5.66 -20.96
CA GLU A 25 10.39 5.30 -21.93
C GLU A 25 10.48 3.78 -22.12
N ALA A 26 10.45 3.02 -21.03
CA ALA A 26 10.52 1.56 -21.07
C ALA A 26 9.29 0.92 -21.73
N LEU A 27 8.09 1.47 -21.52
CA LEU A 27 6.88 1.02 -22.18
C LEU A 27 6.95 1.24 -23.69
N ASP A 28 7.35 2.43 -24.13
CA ASP A 28 7.49 2.77 -25.55
C ASP A 28 8.47 1.81 -26.24
N PHE A 29 9.59 1.52 -25.56
CA PHE A 29 10.55 0.53 -26.02
C PHE A 29 9.93 -0.87 -26.13
N ALA A 30 9.25 -1.34 -25.09
CA ALA A 30 8.63 -2.66 -25.06
C ALA A 30 7.54 -2.82 -26.14
N GLN A 31 6.70 -1.80 -26.34
CA GLN A 31 5.64 -1.81 -27.35
C GLN A 31 6.22 -1.90 -28.76
N LYS A 32 7.22 -1.07 -29.07
CA LYS A 32 7.89 -1.10 -30.38
C LYS A 32 8.47 -2.47 -30.71
N HIS A 33 9.00 -3.17 -29.72
CA HIS A 33 9.55 -4.53 -29.88
C HIS A 33 8.50 -5.63 -29.86
N ALA A 34 7.28 -5.35 -29.39
CA ALA A 34 6.17 -6.30 -29.39
C ALA A 34 5.44 -6.36 -30.75
N GLU A 35 5.38 -5.26 -31.50
CA GLU A 35 4.54 -5.09 -32.71
C GLU A 35 4.81 -6.11 -33.84
N HIS A 36 6.06 -6.46 -34.09
CA HIS A 36 6.40 -7.41 -35.15
C HIS A 36 7.65 -8.23 -34.82
N THR A 37 7.89 -9.29 -35.59
CA THR A 37 9.07 -10.15 -35.50
C THR A 37 9.95 -10.09 -36.74
N ASN A 38 9.66 -9.17 -37.68
CA ASN A 38 10.29 -9.10 -39.01
C ASN A 38 11.82 -8.96 -38.98
N ASP A 39 12.34 -8.32 -37.94
CA ASP A 39 13.76 -8.06 -37.69
C ASP A 39 14.37 -9.00 -36.64
N TYR A 40 13.60 -9.99 -36.17
CA TYR A 40 14.04 -11.02 -35.25
C TYR A 40 14.32 -12.33 -35.98
N LYS A 41 15.28 -13.10 -35.47
CA LYS A 41 15.58 -14.45 -35.93
C LYS A 41 14.89 -15.46 -35.01
N GLU A 42 14.06 -16.33 -35.58
CA GLU A 42 13.48 -17.47 -34.86
C GLU A 42 14.60 -18.42 -34.41
N TYR A 43 14.57 -18.79 -33.13
CA TYR A 43 15.54 -19.70 -32.52
C TYR A 43 14.94 -21.07 -32.23
N SER A 44 13.72 -21.10 -31.70
CA SER A 44 13.01 -22.35 -31.43
C SER A 44 11.49 -22.16 -31.47
N LYS A 45 10.79 -23.22 -31.89
CA LYS A 45 9.32 -23.28 -31.93
C LYS A 45 8.82 -24.66 -31.51
N GLN A 46 8.07 -24.71 -30.42
CA GLN A 46 7.46 -25.93 -29.89
C GLN A 46 6.11 -25.60 -29.24
N ASP A 47 5.05 -26.34 -29.57
CA ASP A 47 3.76 -26.36 -28.87
C ASP A 47 3.27 -25.01 -28.30
N GLY A 48 3.04 -24.04 -29.20
CA GLY A 48 2.49 -22.73 -28.82
C GLY A 48 3.52 -21.77 -28.20
N VAL A 49 4.80 -22.14 -28.16
CA VAL A 49 5.92 -21.31 -27.71
C VAL A 49 6.85 -21.01 -28.88
N VAL A 50 7.18 -19.74 -29.08
CA VAL A 50 8.18 -19.30 -30.06
C VAL A 50 9.17 -18.35 -29.41
N LEU A 51 10.46 -18.64 -29.56
CA LEU A 51 11.55 -17.82 -29.05
C LEU A 51 12.31 -17.21 -30.22
N TYR A 52 12.52 -15.90 -30.15
CA TYR A 52 13.27 -15.14 -31.14
C TYR A 52 14.39 -14.34 -30.51
N PHE A 53 15.44 -14.05 -31.28
CA PHE A 53 16.53 -13.17 -30.89
C PHE A 53 16.89 -12.15 -31.96
N LYS A 54 17.36 -10.98 -31.54
CA LYS A 54 17.85 -9.93 -32.42
C LYS A 54 19.08 -9.26 -31.81
N LYS A 55 20.09 -8.99 -32.64
CA LYS A 55 21.21 -8.10 -32.24
C LYS A 55 20.71 -6.67 -32.05
N PHE A 56 21.04 -6.08 -30.92
CA PHE A 56 20.65 -4.74 -30.57
C PHE A 56 21.80 -4.04 -29.87
N LYS A 57 22.36 -3.00 -30.53
CA LYS A 57 23.62 -2.38 -30.09
C LYS A 57 24.70 -3.45 -29.87
N ASP A 58 25.40 -3.40 -28.73
CA ASP A 58 26.45 -4.35 -28.36
C ASP A 58 25.92 -5.60 -27.64
N THR A 59 24.60 -5.82 -27.65
CA THR A 59 23.94 -6.93 -26.95
C THR A 59 22.95 -7.67 -27.86
N GLU A 60 22.15 -8.54 -27.25
CA GLU A 60 21.08 -9.30 -27.87
C GLU A 60 19.79 -9.13 -27.07
N ILE A 61 18.67 -9.03 -27.78
CA ILE A 61 17.33 -8.99 -27.18
C ILE A 61 16.62 -10.28 -27.57
N GLY A 62 16.06 -10.97 -26.56
CA GLY A 62 15.15 -12.09 -26.75
C GLY A 62 13.69 -11.64 -26.76
N LYS A 63 12.85 -12.34 -27.53
CA LYS A 63 11.39 -12.20 -27.53
C LYS A 63 10.77 -13.59 -27.39
N LEU A 64 9.87 -13.76 -26.42
CA LEU A 64 9.12 -14.99 -26.21
C LEU A 64 7.64 -14.73 -26.52
N GLU A 65 7.09 -15.51 -27.46
CA GLU A 65 5.67 -15.54 -27.75
C GLU A 65 5.11 -16.87 -27.20
N LEU A 66 4.14 -16.77 -26.29
CA LEU A 66 3.51 -17.91 -25.62
C LEU A 66 1.99 -17.85 -25.83
N THR A 67 1.41 -18.93 -26.36
CA THR A 67 -0.04 -19.10 -26.47
C THR A 67 -0.55 -19.93 -25.31
N ILE A 68 -1.40 -19.34 -24.48
CA ILE A 68 -2.08 -20.05 -23.37
C ILE A 68 -3.44 -20.53 -23.88
N PRO A 69 -3.74 -21.84 -23.89
CA PRO A 69 -4.94 -22.38 -24.55
C PRO A 69 -6.27 -21.98 -23.90
N ASN A 70 -6.26 -21.64 -22.61
CA ASN A 70 -7.45 -21.28 -21.86
C ASN A 70 -7.69 -19.75 -21.90
N PRO A 71 -8.69 -19.26 -22.66
CA PRO A 71 -8.94 -17.82 -22.76
C PRO A 71 -9.37 -17.19 -21.44
N ASP A 72 -9.96 -17.97 -20.51
CA ASP A 72 -10.41 -17.48 -19.21
C ASP A 72 -9.26 -17.26 -18.22
N SER A 73 -8.02 -17.62 -18.58
CA SER A 73 -6.84 -17.49 -17.71
C SER A 73 -6.17 -16.12 -17.77
N TYR A 74 -6.70 -15.17 -18.55
CA TYR A 74 -6.06 -13.87 -18.78
C TYR A 74 -5.72 -13.13 -17.48
N ASP A 75 -6.70 -12.93 -16.61
CA ASP A 75 -6.52 -12.21 -15.35
C ASP A 75 -5.59 -12.96 -14.38
N ASP A 76 -5.68 -14.29 -14.34
CA ASP A 76 -4.82 -15.14 -13.52
C ASP A 76 -3.36 -15.03 -13.95
N VAL A 77 -3.10 -15.01 -15.26
CA VAL A 77 -1.75 -14.88 -15.82
C VAL A 77 -1.19 -13.49 -15.55
N VAL A 78 -1.98 -12.43 -15.75
CA VAL A 78 -1.57 -11.06 -15.43
C VAL A 78 -1.25 -10.92 -13.94
N SER A 79 -2.11 -11.45 -13.07
CA SER A 79 -1.92 -11.47 -11.62
C SER A 79 -0.65 -12.24 -11.23
N MET A 80 -0.44 -13.42 -11.82
CA MET A 80 0.75 -14.23 -11.60
C MET A 80 2.03 -13.51 -12.03
N LEU A 81 2.04 -12.84 -13.19
CA LEU A 81 3.22 -12.12 -13.68
C LEU A 81 3.50 -10.83 -12.89
N TRP A 82 2.47 -10.21 -12.33
CA TRP A 82 2.60 -9.01 -11.51
C TRP A 82 3.06 -9.32 -10.08
N ASP A 83 2.73 -10.50 -9.55
CA ASP A 83 3.21 -10.95 -8.24
C ASP A 83 4.76 -10.98 -8.21
N PRO A 84 5.42 -10.29 -7.25
CA PRO A 84 6.87 -10.42 -7.05
C PRO A 84 7.32 -11.87 -6.83
N ASN A 85 6.43 -12.75 -6.35
CA ASN A 85 6.63 -14.18 -6.20
C ASN A 85 6.20 -15.01 -7.42
N GLY A 86 5.69 -14.39 -8.48
CA GLY A 86 5.27 -15.03 -9.72
C GLY A 86 6.35 -15.92 -10.33
N ALA A 87 7.62 -15.51 -10.19
CA ALA A 87 8.78 -16.25 -10.68
C ALA A 87 8.91 -17.67 -10.12
N LYS A 88 8.32 -17.98 -8.96
CA LYS A 88 8.29 -19.35 -8.40
C LYS A 88 7.64 -20.36 -9.34
N ASN A 89 6.77 -19.90 -10.24
CA ASN A 89 6.03 -20.76 -11.17
C ASN A 89 6.88 -21.19 -12.38
N PHE A 90 8.02 -20.54 -12.63
CA PHE A 90 8.82 -20.76 -13.83
C PHE A 90 10.35 -20.74 -13.63
N ASP A 91 10.83 -20.44 -12.41
CA ASP A 91 12.26 -20.49 -12.06
C ASP A 91 12.51 -21.28 -10.76
N ASP A 92 13.18 -22.42 -10.88
CA ASP A 92 13.50 -23.33 -9.77
C ASP A 92 14.56 -22.78 -8.79
N LYS A 93 15.27 -21.73 -9.21
CA LYS A 93 16.25 -21.01 -8.39
C LYS A 93 15.62 -19.87 -7.61
N PHE A 94 14.39 -19.49 -7.92
CA PHE A 94 13.69 -18.45 -7.17
C PHE A 94 13.58 -18.81 -5.67
N ILE A 95 13.82 -17.81 -4.81
CA ILE A 95 13.73 -17.95 -3.35
C ILE A 95 12.53 -17.18 -2.83
N LYS A 96 12.52 -15.87 -3.04
CA LYS A 96 11.44 -14.98 -2.61
C LYS A 96 11.46 -13.67 -3.38
N GLY A 97 10.29 -13.06 -3.49
CA GLY A 97 10.08 -11.75 -4.06
C GLY A 97 9.31 -10.91 -3.06
N SER A 98 9.66 -9.64 -2.99
CA SER A 98 9.00 -8.68 -2.13
C SER A 98 8.87 -7.36 -2.87
N ILE A 99 7.84 -6.60 -2.55
CA ILE A 99 7.82 -5.19 -2.88
C ILE A 99 8.81 -4.52 -1.92
N TYR A 100 9.60 -3.59 -2.47
CA TYR A 100 10.63 -2.81 -1.78
C TYR A 100 10.17 -1.35 -1.61
N ARG A 101 9.52 -0.79 -2.63
CA ARG A 101 8.98 0.58 -2.63
C ARG A 101 7.69 0.61 -3.46
N VAL A 102 6.69 1.41 -3.09
CA VAL A 102 5.41 1.52 -3.82
C VAL A 102 5.15 2.96 -4.19
N TYR A 103 5.24 3.33 -5.47
CA TYR A 103 4.86 4.66 -5.92
C TYR A 103 3.35 4.77 -6.13
N ASP A 104 2.73 3.72 -6.70
CA ASP A 104 1.29 3.51 -6.77
C ASP A 104 0.96 2.01 -6.94
N GLN A 105 -0.33 1.64 -7.04
CA GLN A 105 -0.80 0.23 -7.16
C GLN A 105 -0.21 -0.55 -8.34
N ASN A 106 0.23 0.17 -9.37
CA ASN A 106 0.74 -0.34 -10.62
C ASN A 106 2.22 -0.01 -10.81
N LEU A 107 2.82 0.89 -10.04
CA LEU A 107 4.22 1.30 -10.13
C LEU A 107 4.95 1.05 -8.81
N VAL A 108 5.83 0.06 -8.78
CA VAL A 108 6.53 -0.38 -7.57
C VAL A 108 8.00 -0.65 -7.86
N ILE A 109 8.83 -0.71 -6.84
CA ILE A 109 10.12 -1.39 -6.90
C ILE A 109 9.97 -2.73 -6.23
N ILE A 110 10.36 -3.79 -6.92
CA ILE A 110 10.44 -5.14 -6.38
C ILE A 110 11.89 -5.51 -6.09
N GLN A 111 12.08 -6.39 -5.12
CA GLN A 111 13.31 -7.15 -4.94
C GLN A 111 13.00 -8.63 -5.18
N GLN A 112 13.79 -9.31 -6.00
CA GLN A 112 13.72 -10.77 -6.16
C GLN A 112 15.05 -11.43 -5.78
N ARG A 113 14.97 -12.56 -5.09
CA ARG A 113 16.13 -13.34 -4.59
C ARG A 113 16.17 -14.72 -5.22
N TYR A 114 17.39 -15.18 -5.52
CA TYR A 114 17.66 -16.43 -6.23
C TYR A 114 18.82 -17.21 -5.61
N LYS A 115 18.78 -18.53 -5.75
CA LYS A 115 19.87 -19.44 -5.42
C LYS A 115 21.06 -19.19 -6.35
N SER A 116 22.25 -19.03 -5.79
CA SER A 116 23.48 -18.95 -6.59
C SER A 116 23.97 -20.35 -7.00
N LEU A 117 24.45 -20.47 -8.23
CA LEU A 117 25.01 -21.71 -8.78
C LEU A 117 26.45 -21.99 -8.31
N ILE A 118 27.14 -21.01 -7.72
CA ILE A 118 28.60 -21.06 -7.52
C ILE A 118 29.01 -20.83 -6.04
N ARG A 119 28.10 -20.37 -5.17
CA ARG A 119 28.39 -20.10 -3.74
C ARG A 119 27.15 -20.26 -2.85
N SER A 120 27.33 -20.35 -1.53
CA SER A 120 26.26 -20.34 -0.50
C SER A 120 25.48 -19.02 -0.37
N TRP A 121 25.71 -18.05 -1.26
CA TRP A 121 25.16 -16.69 -1.20
C TRP A 121 23.92 -16.60 -2.09
N GLN A 122 22.92 -15.82 -1.68
CA GLN A 122 21.76 -15.52 -2.52
C GLN A 122 22.14 -14.40 -3.50
N ARG A 123 21.66 -14.48 -4.76
CA ARG A 123 21.69 -13.35 -5.70
C ARG A 123 20.39 -12.58 -5.54
N TYR A 124 20.42 -11.26 -5.66
CA TYR A 124 19.22 -10.45 -5.71
C TYR A 124 19.34 -9.36 -6.76
N TYR A 125 18.21 -8.85 -7.21
CA TYR A 125 18.13 -7.62 -7.99
C TYR A 125 16.93 -6.81 -7.56
N HIS A 126 17.02 -5.50 -7.80
CA HIS A 126 15.90 -4.57 -7.69
C HIS A 126 15.42 -4.22 -9.09
N ALA A 127 14.11 -4.14 -9.28
CA ALA A 127 13.53 -3.64 -10.51
C ALA A 127 12.39 -2.69 -10.20
N LEU A 128 12.39 -1.54 -10.85
CA LEU A 128 11.18 -0.76 -11.01
C LEU A 128 10.24 -1.59 -11.90
N ALA A 129 8.99 -1.73 -11.50
CA ALA A 129 7.97 -2.54 -12.13
C ALA A 129 6.72 -1.68 -12.39
N ASN A 130 6.16 -1.72 -13.60
CA ASN A 130 4.93 -1.03 -13.93
C ASN A 130 3.90 -1.94 -14.63
N LYS A 131 2.64 -1.97 -14.16
CA LYS A 131 1.52 -2.70 -14.76
C LYS A 131 0.51 -1.75 -15.40
N ILE A 132 0.32 -1.86 -16.70
CA ILE A 132 -0.41 -0.88 -17.50
C ILE A 132 -1.46 -1.59 -18.35
N GLU A 133 -2.74 -1.28 -18.11
CA GLU A 133 -3.82 -1.74 -18.98
C GLU A 133 -3.84 -0.90 -20.26
N LEU A 134 -3.59 -1.54 -21.40
CA LEU A 134 -3.57 -0.90 -22.73
C LEU A 134 -4.95 -0.99 -23.41
N SER A 135 -5.67 -2.07 -23.15
CA SER A 135 -7.07 -2.28 -23.52
C SER A 135 -7.64 -3.43 -22.69
N LYS A 136 -8.96 -3.67 -22.79
CA LYS A 136 -9.69 -4.70 -22.02
C LYS A 136 -8.99 -6.08 -21.96
N ASN A 137 -8.30 -6.47 -23.03
CA ASN A 137 -7.62 -7.78 -23.13
C ASN A 137 -6.11 -7.63 -23.39
N LYS A 138 -5.52 -6.48 -23.06
CA LYS A 138 -4.09 -6.21 -23.29
C LYS A 138 -3.50 -5.44 -22.11
N THR A 139 -2.55 -6.06 -21.44
CA THR A 139 -1.84 -5.49 -20.29
C THR A 139 -0.34 -5.58 -20.57
N ALA A 140 0.38 -4.52 -20.27
CA ALA A 140 1.84 -4.51 -20.25
C ALA A 140 2.33 -4.58 -18.81
N ILE A 141 3.27 -5.47 -18.53
CA ILE A 141 4.05 -5.48 -17.28
C ILE A 141 5.50 -5.21 -17.69
N VAL A 142 6.04 -4.08 -17.23
CA VAL A 142 7.37 -3.60 -17.60
C VAL A 142 8.27 -3.64 -16.36
N LEU A 143 9.49 -4.15 -16.51
CA LEU A 143 10.47 -4.29 -15.44
C LEU A 143 11.80 -3.67 -15.90
N VAL A 144 12.33 -2.73 -15.12
CA VAL A 144 13.59 -2.03 -15.39
C VAL A 144 14.51 -2.21 -14.17
N SER A 145 15.69 -2.80 -14.37
CA SER A 145 16.66 -2.96 -13.28
C SER A 145 17.01 -1.62 -12.67
N SER A 146 17.00 -1.55 -11.34
CA SER A 146 17.33 -0.35 -10.57
C SER A 146 18.56 -0.61 -9.72
N ASP A 147 19.52 0.32 -9.73
CA ASP A 147 20.64 0.33 -8.80
C ASP A 147 20.20 1.09 -7.55
N MET A 148 19.97 0.37 -6.45
CA MET A 148 19.47 0.95 -5.21
C MET A 148 20.57 0.98 -4.16
N ASN A 149 20.71 2.12 -3.48
CA ASN A 149 21.46 2.16 -2.24
C ASN A 149 20.63 1.45 -1.15
N ASP A 150 21.16 0.34 -0.62
CA ASP A 150 20.56 -0.48 0.44
C ASP A 150 20.38 0.27 1.79
N HIS A 151 20.62 1.58 1.84
CA HIS A 151 20.51 2.44 3.02
C HIS A 151 19.12 3.07 3.22
N ASP A 152 18.24 3.01 2.22
CA ASP A 152 16.87 3.50 2.36
C ASP A 152 15.97 2.41 2.97
N GLU A 153 15.27 2.72 4.07
CA GLU A 153 14.30 1.81 4.69
C GLU A 153 13.17 1.46 3.69
N ALA A 154 13.16 0.20 3.26
CA ALA A 154 12.18 -0.34 2.34
C ALA A 154 10.89 -0.77 3.03
N ILE A 155 9.75 -0.55 2.37
CA ILE A 155 8.51 -1.22 2.75
C ILE A 155 8.65 -2.68 2.29
N GLN A 156 9.03 -3.58 3.19
CA GLN A 156 8.93 -5.02 2.92
C GLN A 156 7.47 -5.46 3.07
N GLN A 157 6.72 -5.41 1.97
CA GLN A 157 5.33 -5.80 1.93
C GLN A 157 5.15 -7.20 1.33
N LEU A 158 4.29 -8.01 1.96
CA LEU A 158 3.85 -9.31 1.45
C LEU A 158 3.00 -9.14 0.19
N TYR A 159 2.95 -10.17 -0.65
CA TYR A 159 2.01 -10.19 -1.77
C TYR A 159 0.57 -9.94 -1.28
N ILE A 160 -0.16 -9.09 -2.01
CA ILE A 160 -1.56 -8.79 -1.73
C ILE A 160 -2.42 -9.64 -2.66
N ASP A 161 -3.31 -10.45 -2.08
CA ASP A 161 -4.36 -11.11 -2.86
C ASP A 161 -5.28 -10.03 -3.47
N PRO A 162 -5.52 -10.03 -4.79
CA PRO A 162 -6.48 -9.11 -5.42
C PRO A 162 -7.85 -9.07 -4.73
N LYS A 163 -8.28 -10.19 -4.13
CA LYS A 163 -9.52 -10.25 -3.33
C LYS A 163 -9.43 -9.43 -2.05
N GLU A 164 -8.28 -9.44 -1.39
CA GLU A 164 -8.02 -8.63 -0.19
C GLU A 164 -8.04 -7.13 -0.55
N ALA A 165 -7.40 -6.73 -1.65
CA ALA A 165 -7.40 -5.35 -2.11
C ALA A 165 -8.82 -4.86 -2.43
N LYS A 166 -9.62 -5.69 -3.12
CA LYS A 166 -11.03 -5.39 -3.37
C LYS A 166 -11.83 -5.24 -2.07
N GLN A 167 -11.64 -6.16 -1.13
CA GLN A 167 -12.31 -6.11 0.17
C GLN A 167 -11.93 -4.85 0.96
N ALA A 168 -10.66 -4.43 0.92
CA ALA A 168 -10.21 -3.18 1.53
C ALA A 168 -10.93 -1.97 0.94
N SER A 169 -11.07 -1.91 -0.40
CA SER A 169 -11.82 -0.85 -1.08
C SER A 169 -13.30 -0.84 -0.69
N ASP A 170 -13.95 -2.02 -0.62
CA ASP A 170 -15.36 -2.14 -0.25
C ASP A 170 -15.60 -1.65 1.20
N ILE A 171 -14.71 -2.00 2.13
CA ILE A 171 -14.74 -1.54 3.52
C ILE A 171 -14.65 -0.03 3.63
N MET A 172 -13.74 0.58 2.87
CA MET A 172 -13.55 2.03 2.91
C MET A 172 -14.70 2.79 2.26
N THR A 173 -15.42 2.17 1.34
CA THR A 173 -16.68 2.71 0.79
C THR A 173 -17.77 2.75 1.86
N GLU A 174 -18.00 1.64 2.57
CA GLU A 174 -18.96 1.59 3.69
C GLU A 174 -18.59 2.61 4.80
N ALA A 175 -17.31 2.70 5.14
CA ALA A 175 -16.80 3.62 6.14
C ALA A 175 -17.01 5.09 5.75
N LEU A 176 -16.78 5.43 4.48
CA LEU A 176 -17.02 6.77 3.95
C LEU A 176 -18.51 7.14 4.00
N ASP A 177 -19.39 6.23 3.57
CA ASP A 177 -20.84 6.45 3.61
C ASP A 177 -21.33 6.72 5.03
N PHE A 178 -20.82 5.96 6.01
CA PHE A 178 -21.10 6.19 7.41
C PHE A 178 -20.59 7.57 7.87
N ALA A 179 -19.33 7.91 7.56
CA ALA A 179 -18.73 9.17 7.95
C ALA A 179 -19.49 10.38 7.36
N GLN A 180 -19.85 10.32 6.07
CA GLN A 180 -20.58 11.40 5.39
C GLN A 180 -21.94 11.65 6.04
N LYS A 181 -22.72 10.59 6.30
CA LYS A 181 -24.01 10.69 6.98
C LYS A 181 -23.92 11.39 8.33
N HIS A 182 -22.83 11.17 9.07
CA HIS A 182 -22.61 11.79 10.38
C HIS A 182 -21.96 13.18 10.29
N ALA A 183 -21.37 13.55 9.15
CA ALA A 183 -20.83 14.88 8.90
C ALA A 183 -21.92 15.91 8.55
N GLU A 184 -23.00 15.50 7.89
CA GLU A 184 -24.05 16.38 7.33
C GLU A 184 -24.72 17.34 8.33
N HIS A 185 -25.00 16.89 9.56
CA HIS A 185 -25.66 17.72 10.56
C HIS A 185 -25.26 17.34 11.98
N THR A 186 -25.62 18.20 12.94
CA THR A 186 -25.40 18.00 14.39
C THR A 186 -26.70 17.88 15.17
N ASN A 187 -27.85 17.79 14.49
CA ASN A 187 -29.19 17.87 15.08
C ASN A 187 -29.46 16.84 16.19
N ASP A 188 -28.86 15.66 16.09
CA ASP A 188 -28.99 14.55 17.03
C ASP A 188 -27.74 14.35 17.90
N TYR A 189 -26.83 15.33 17.88
CA TYR A 189 -25.66 15.38 18.74
C TYR A 189 -25.88 16.35 19.90
N LYS A 190 -25.27 16.04 21.04
CA LYS A 190 -25.19 16.95 22.19
C LYS A 190 -23.89 17.74 22.14
N GLU A 191 -23.98 19.06 22.13
CA GLU A 191 -22.83 19.94 22.32
C GLU A 191 -22.21 19.68 23.71
N TYR A 192 -20.89 19.51 23.74
CA TYR A 192 -20.11 19.28 24.95
C TYR A 192 -19.26 20.49 25.31
N SER A 193 -18.57 21.08 24.33
CA SER A 193 -17.78 22.30 24.53
C SER A 193 -17.72 23.15 23.27
N LYS A 194 -17.56 24.47 23.47
CA LYS A 194 -17.38 25.46 22.42
C LYS A 194 -16.37 26.51 22.86
N GLN A 195 -15.24 26.59 22.17
CA GLN A 195 -14.15 27.56 22.44
C GLN A 195 -13.50 27.97 21.12
N ASP A 196 -13.31 29.27 20.91
CA ASP A 196 -12.55 29.84 19.78
C ASP A 196 -12.92 29.29 18.39
N GLY A 197 -14.23 29.11 18.13
CA GLY A 197 -14.72 28.60 16.84
C GLY A 197 -14.57 27.08 16.66
N VAL A 198 -14.11 26.37 17.69
CA VAL A 198 -14.08 24.91 17.78
C VAL A 198 -15.28 24.44 18.60
N VAL A 199 -16.03 23.47 18.07
CA VAL A 199 -17.18 22.87 18.76
C VAL A 199 -17.03 21.35 18.80
N LEU A 200 -17.13 20.79 20.00
CA LEU A 200 -17.10 19.35 20.23
C LEU A 200 -18.49 18.85 20.59
N TYR A 201 -18.92 17.81 19.88
CA TYR A 201 -20.22 17.18 20.00
C TYR A 201 -20.06 15.69 20.31
N PHE A 202 -21.03 15.13 21.05
CA PHE A 202 -21.13 13.69 21.30
C PHE A 202 -22.52 13.15 21.00
N LYS A 203 -22.56 11.92 20.48
CA LYS A 203 -23.78 11.15 20.26
C LYS A 203 -23.57 9.72 20.71
N LYS A 204 -24.50 9.16 21.48
CA LYS A 204 -24.49 7.73 21.81
C LYS A 204 -24.83 6.91 20.58
N PHE A 205 -24.11 5.82 20.36
CA PHE A 205 -24.35 4.90 19.26
C PHE A 205 -24.03 3.48 19.68
N LYS A 206 -25.04 2.59 19.71
CA LYS A 206 -24.91 1.23 20.27
C LYS A 206 -24.31 1.32 21.70
N ASP A 207 -23.31 0.51 22.00
CA ASP A 207 -22.57 0.51 23.28
C ASP A 207 -21.33 1.42 23.25
N THR A 208 -21.28 2.39 22.33
CA THR A 208 -20.17 3.33 22.17
C THR A 208 -20.69 4.76 21.95
N GLU A 209 -19.77 5.69 21.69
CA GLU A 209 -20.06 7.09 21.45
C GLU A 209 -19.33 7.58 20.20
N ILE A 210 -19.98 8.50 19.49
CA ILE A 210 -19.40 9.21 18.35
C ILE A 210 -19.06 10.62 18.81
N GLY A 211 -17.77 10.96 18.76
CA GLY A 211 -17.31 12.34 18.89
C GLY A 211 -17.28 13.01 17.52
N LYS A 212 -17.71 14.28 17.45
CA LYS A 212 -17.61 15.12 16.25
C LYS A 212 -16.98 16.45 16.63
N LEU A 213 -15.88 16.81 15.99
CA LEU A 213 -15.17 18.07 16.19
C LEU A 213 -15.35 18.93 14.94
N GLU A 214 -15.95 20.10 15.10
CA GLU A 214 -16.06 21.10 14.04
C GLU A 214 -15.11 22.26 14.35
N LEU A 215 -14.22 22.60 13.41
CA LEU A 215 -13.26 23.69 13.56
C LEU A 215 -13.05 24.41 12.23
N THR A 216 -12.71 25.69 12.29
CA THR A 216 -12.38 26.50 11.11
C THR A 216 -10.89 26.83 11.12
N ILE A 217 -10.18 26.47 10.05
CA ILE A 217 -8.78 26.84 9.86
C ILE A 217 -8.75 28.24 9.23
N PRO A 218 -8.16 29.26 9.86
CA PRO A 218 -8.29 30.65 9.41
C PRO A 218 -7.63 30.95 8.05
N ASN A 219 -6.57 30.20 7.70
CA ASN A 219 -5.86 30.38 6.45
C ASN A 219 -6.41 29.43 5.37
N PRO A 220 -7.15 29.94 4.35
CA PRO A 220 -7.70 29.09 3.30
C PRO A 220 -6.62 28.46 2.41
N ASP A 221 -5.44 29.08 2.31
CA ASP A 221 -4.32 28.56 1.51
C ASP A 221 -3.64 27.34 2.17
N SER A 222 -3.98 27.02 3.42
CA SER A 222 -3.43 25.86 4.14
C SER A 222 -4.17 24.55 3.87
N TYR A 223 -5.14 24.53 2.94
CA TYR A 223 -5.95 23.35 2.67
C TYR A 223 -5.11 22.11 2.33
N ASP A 224 -4.23 22.22 1.33
CA ASP A 224 -3.40 21.11 0.87
C ASP A 224 -2.40 20.66 1.95
N ASP A 225 -1.87 21.61 2.74
CA ASP A 225 -0.96 21.33 3.84
C ASP A 225 -1.66 20.53 4.95
N VAL A 226 -2.90 20.89 5.27
CA VAL A 226 -3.71 20.19 6.29
C VAL A 226 -4.09 18.79 5.81
N VAL A 227 -4.53 18.65 4.57
CA VAL A 227 -4.82 17.32 3.98
C VAL A 227 -3.56 16.47 3.99
N SER A 228 -2.42 17.03 3.59
CA SER A 228 -1.14 16.32 3.57
C SER A 228 -0.69 15.92 4.98
N MET A 229 -0.86 16.81 5.96
CA MET A 229 -0.59 16.54 7.36
C MET A 229 -1.46 15.41 7.91
N LEU A 230 -2.77 15.41 7.63
CA LEU A 230 -3.69 14.40 8.13
C LEU A 230 -3.50 13.03 7.45
N TRP A 231 -3.05 13.04 6.19
CA TRP A 231 -2.78 11.82 5.43
C TRP A 231 -1.44 11.17 5.79
N ASP A 232 -0.45 11.96 6.20
CA ASP A 232 0.85 11.45 6.65
C ASP A 232 0.64 10.48 7.84
N PRO A 233 1.18 9.24 7.78
CA PRO A 233 1.19 8.32 8.92
C PRO A 233 1.80 8.96 10.20
N ASN A 234 2.70 9.93 10.03
CA ASN A 234 3.33 10.74 11.07
C ASN A 234 2.64 12.08 11.35
N GLY A 235 1.50 12.34 10.72
CA GLY A 235 0.72 13.56 10.85
C GLY A 235 0.38 13.94 12.29
N ALA A 236 0.07 12.92 13.10
CA ALA A 236 -0.28 13.09 14.50
C ALA A 236 0.84 13.73 15.35
N LYS A 237 2.11 13.71 14.91
CA LYS A 237 3.21 14.43 15.60
C LYS A 237 2.94 15.92 15.76
N ASN A 238 2.10 16.50 14.90
CA ASN A 238 1.80 17.92 14.90
C ASN A 238 0.76 18.33 15.96
N PHE A 239 -0.01 17.37 16.50
CA PHE A 239 -1.13 17.68 17.39
C PHE A 239 -1.33 16.70 18.55
N ASP A 240 -0.59 15.58 18.61
CA ASP A 240 -0.62 14.62 19.71
C ASP A 240 0.79 14.42 20.30
N ASP A 241 0.99 14.88 21.54
CA ASP A 241 2.25 14.82 22.28
C ASP A 241 2.64 13.38 22.70
N LYS A 242 1.69 12.45 22.63
CA LYS A 242 1.90 11.03 22.89
C LYS A 242 2.28 10.27 21.63
N PHE A 243 2.14 10.86 20.44
CA PHE A 243 2.57 10.22 19.21
C PHE A 243 4.05 9.84 19.29
N ILE A 244 4.37 8.63 18.84
CA ILE A 244 5.74 8.12 18.79
C ILE A 244 6.19 8.04 17.34
N LYS A 245 5.50 7.23 16.53
CA LYS A 245 5.93 6.88 15.19
C LYS A 245 4.76 6.34 14.37
N GLY A 246 4.80 6.55 13.06
CA GLY A 246 3.77 6.13 12.11
C GLY A 246 4.39 5.49 10.88
N SER A 247 3.86 4.34 10.48
CA SER A 247 4.42 3.52 9.39
C SER A 247 3.32 3.02 8.47
N ILE A 248 3.67 2.83 7.20
CA ILE A 248 2.83 2.13 6.22
C ILE A 248 3.26 0.68 6.19
N TYR A 249 2.30 -0.23 6.40
CA TYR A 249 2.51 -1.67 6.45
C TYR A 249 1.98 -2.40 5.23
N ARG A 250 0.99 -1.81 4.57
CA ARG A 250 0.42 -2.36 3.35
C ARG A 250 -0.05 -1.22 2.46
N VAL A 251 0.30 -1.27 1.18
CA VAL A 251 -0.20 -0.33 0.17
C VAL A 251 -1.07 -1.11 -0.80
N TYR A 252 -2.36 -0.78 -0.86
CA TYR A 252 -3.28 -1.29 -1.89
C TYR A 252 -3.27 -0.36 -3.10
N ASP A 253 -3.29 0.95 -2.85
CA ASP A 253 -3.03 2.02 -3.82
C ASP A 253 -2.47 3.27 -3.13
N GLN A 254 -2.14 4.33 -3.89
CA GLN A 254 -1.54 5.57 -3.36
C GLN A 254 -2.37 6.29 -2.28
N ASN A 255 -3.67 6.02 -2.25
CA ASN A 255 -4.64 6.61 -1.35
C ASN A 255 -5.25 5.58 -0.40
N LEU A 256 -5.02 4.27 -0.57
CA LEU A 256 -5.55 3.19 0.26
C LEU A 256 -4.42 2.32 0.82
N VAL A 257 -4.21 2.40 2.12
CA VAL A 257 -3.09 1.73 2.81
C VAL A 257 -3.55 1.10 4.13
N ILE A 258 -2.75 0.17 4.68
CA ILE A 258 -2.75 -0.15 6.10
C ILE A 258 -1.61 0.62 6.74
N ILE A 259 -1.93 1.43 7.74
CA ILE A 259 -0.95 2.10 8.57
C ILE A 259 -0.86 1.41 9.93
N GLN A 260 0.28 1.61 10.59
CA GLN A 260 0.45 1.43 12.02
C GLN A 260 0.80 2.77 12.63
N GLN A 261 0.20 3.11 13.75
CA GLN A 261 0.66 4.22 14.58
C GLN A 261 0.94 3.76 15.99
N ARG A 262 1.98 4.33 16.60
CA ARG A 262 2.41 4.06 17.96
C ARG A 262 2.29 5.30 18.84
N TYR A 263 1.89 5.08 20.09
CA TYR A 263 1.63 6.11 21.07
C TYR A 263 2.19 5.75 22.44
N LYS A 264 2.57 6.76 23.22
CA LYS A 264 2.91 6.60 24.64
C LYS A 264 1.65 6.22 25.41
N SER A 265 1.74 5.18 26.23
CA SER A 265 0.68 4.85 27.19
C SER A 265 0.69 5.84 28.35
N LEU A 266 -0.49 6.08 28.93
CA LEU A 266 -0.62 6.78 30.21
C LEU A 266 -0.19 5.91 31.40
N ILE A 267 -0.06 4.60 31.19
CA ILE A 267 0.28 3.63 32.22
C ILE A 267 1.72 3.16 31.98
N ARG A 268 2.63 3.53 32.90
CA ARG A 268 4.06 3.19 32.87
C ARG A 268 4.76 3.68 31.60
N SER A 269 5.90 3.07 31.26
CA SER A 269 6.70 3.32 30.05
C SER A 269 6.25 2.47 28.85
N TRP A 270 5.01 1.97 28.85
CA TRP A 270 4.52 1.06 27.80
C TRP A 270 4.09 1.86 26.57
N GLN A 271 4.22 1.28 25.39
CA GLN A 271 3.67 1.87 24.17
C GLN A 271 2.37 1.16 23.78
N ARG A 272 1.52 1.90 23.08
CA ARG A 272 0.30 1.40 22.45
C ARG A 272 0.47 1.47 20.95
N TYR A 273 -0.17 0.58 20.22
CA TYR A 273 -0.20 0.64 18.77
C TYR A 273 -1.54 0.17 18.23
N TYR A 274 -1.88 0.59 17.02
CA TYR A 274 -2.97 0.03 16.26
C TYR A 274 -2.59 -0.12 14.80
N HIS A 275 -3.30 -1.01 14.12
CA HIS A 275 -3.34 -1.08 12.66
C HIS A 275 -4.71 -0.61 12.16
N ALA A 276 -4.72 0.09 11.04
CA ALA A 276 -5.96 0.53 10.41
C ALA A 276 -5.79 0.62 8.90
N LEU A 277 -6.86 0.27 8.17
CA LEU A 277 -7.05 0.75 6.81
C LEU A 277 -7.21 2.26 6.85
N ALA A 278 -6.52 2.96 5.96
CA ALA A 278 -6.61 4.40 5.77
C ALA A 278 -6.91 4.68 4.29
N ASN A 279 -7.90 5.53 4.01
CA ASN A 279 -8.24 5.94 2.65
C ASN A 279 -8.33 7.47 2.54
N LYS A 280 -7.67 8.07 1.54
CA LYS A 280 -7.79 9.48 1.18
C LYS A 280 -8.61 9.64 -0.10
N ILE A 281 -9.80 10.22 0.01
CA ILE A 281 -10.75 10.38 -1.09
C ILE A 281 -10.96 11.87 -1.40
N GLU A 282 -10.63 12.28 -2.61
CA GLU A 282 -11.03 13.60 -3.13
C GLU A 282 -12.50 13.54 -3.58
N LEU A 283 -13.38 14.24 -2.85
CA LEU A 283 -14.82 14.29 -3.14
C LEU A 283 -15.17 15.44 -4.10
N SER A 284 -14.38 16.52 -4.05
CA SER A 284 -14.41 17.66 -4.98
C SER A 284 -13.13 18.48 -4.80
N LYS A 285 -12.90 19.47 -5.66
CA LYS A 285 -11.73 20.37 -5.60
C LYS A 285 -11.42 20.93 -4.21
N ASN A 286 -12.44 21.18 -3.39
CA ASN A 286 -12.28 21.79 -2.05
C ASN A 286 -12.79 20.87 -0.94
N LYS A 287 -12.93 19.56 -1.21
CA LYS A 287 -13.45 18.59 -0.24
C LYS A 287 -12.72 17.27 -0.37
N THR A 288 -12.06 16.87 0.71
CA THR A 288 -11.33 15.60 0.83
C THR A 288 -11.83 14.93 2.10
N ALA A 289 -11.98 13.62 2.05
CA ALA A 289 -12.23 12.79 3.22
C ALA A 289 -10.99 11.92 3.47
N ILE A 290 -10.54 11.85 4.71
CA ILE A 290 -9.54 10.87 5.14
C ILE A 290 -10.20 9.99 6.17
N VAL A 291 -10.31 8.70 5.88
CA VAL A 291 -11.07 7.74 6.70
C VAL A 291 -10.13 6.64 7.17
N LEU A 292 -10.19 6.30 8.46
CA LEU A 292 -9.41 5.22 9.05
C LEU A 292 -10.31 4.23 9.80
N VAL A 293 -10.07 2.94 9.57
CA VAL A 293 -10.86 1.83 10.13
C VAL A 293 -9.96 0.69 10.56
N SER A 294 -10.00 0.29 11.83
CA SER A 294 -9.38 -0.95 12.27
C SER A 294 -10.24 -2.17 11.99
N SER A 295 -9.57 -3.30 11.76
CA SER A 295 -10.16 -4.63 11.77
C SER A 295 -9.35 -5.57 12.68
N ASP A 296 -9.79 -6.81 12.81
CA ASP A 296 -9.11 -7.87 13.58
C ASP A 296 -7.95 -8.49 12.77
N MET A 297 -7.05 -7.62 12.27
CA MET A 297 -5.89 -7.99 11.43
C MET A 297 -4.93 -8.91 12.21
N ASN A 298 -4.32 -9.88 11.51
CA ASN A 298 -3.33 -10.77 12.09
C ASN A 298 -1.94 -10.14 12.03
N ASP A 299 -1.55 -9.48 13.11
CA ASP A 299 -0.25 -8.82 13.28
C ASP A 299 0.76 -9.70 14.05
N HIS A 300 0.43 -10.98 14.25
CA HIS A 300 1.21 -11.96 15.01
C HIS A 300 1.61 -11.49 16.42
N ASP A 301 0.81 -10.61 17.03
CA ASP A 301 1.03 -10.14 18.39
C ASP A 301 1.11 -11.32 19.38
N GLY A 302 2.17 -11.32 20.20
CA GLY A 302 2.39 -12.34 21.24
C GLY A 302 1.49 -12.17 22.46
N GLY A 303 0.77 -11.04 22.54
CA GLY A 303 -0.19 -10.73 23.59
C GLY A 303 -1.46 -11.59 23.54
N LYS A 304 -2.14 -11.68 24.69
CA LYS A 304 -3.46 -12.32 24.80
C LYS A 304 -4.58 -11.32 24.57
N ASN A 305 -4.70 -10.83 23.34
CA ASN A 305 -5.75 -9.89 22.96
C ASN A 305 -7.08 -10.59 22.68
N LYS A 306 -8.18 -9.93 23.05
CA LYS A 306 -9.53 -10.40 22.70
C LYS A 306 -9.79 -10.11 21.23
N LYS A 307 -10.60 -10.98 20.60
CA LYS A 307 -11.12 -10.75 19.25
C LYS A 307 -11.80 -9.38 19.18
N TYR A 308 -11.37 -8.56 18.25
CA TYR A 308 -11.97 -7.25 18.01
C TYR A 308 -13.15 -7.36 17.06
N VAL A 309 -14.17 -6.52 17.30
CA VAL A 309 -15.35 -6.36 16.44
C VAL A 309 -15.59 -4.86 16.27
N ASN A 310 -15.51 -4.39 15.04
CA ASN A 310 -15.80 -3.02 14.67
C ASN A 310 -17.32 -2.76 14.80
N PRO A 311 -17.74 -1.76 15.60
CA PRO A 311 -19.15 -1.46 15.83
C PRO A 311 -19.80 -0.61 14.73
N PHE A 312 -19.01 0.05 13.86
CA PHE A 312 -19.51 0.99 12.85
C PHE A 312 -19.48 0.41 11.43
N VAL A 313 -18.39 -0.28 11.08
CA VAL A 313 -18.16 -0.82 9.72
C VAL A 313 -18.22 -2.33 9.78
N GLU A 314 -19.34 -2.91 9.36
CA GLU A 314 -19.61 -4.34 9.55
C GLU A 314 -18.72 -5.21 8.66
N SER A 315 -18.48 -4.78 7.41
CA SER A 315 -17.60 -5.49 6.47
C SER A 315 -16.16 -5.65 7.00
N ALA A 316 -15.67 -4.70 7.81
CA ALA A 316 -14.34 -4.74 8.41
C ALA A 316 -14.14 -5.96 9.34
N ASN A 317 -15.21 -6.51 9.91
CA ASN A 317 -15.13 -7.67 10.82
C ASN A 317 -14.69 -8.97 10.14
N SER A 318 -14.80 -9.03 8.81
CA SER A 318 -14.34 -10.15 7.98
C SER A 318 -12.94 -9.96 7.42
N PHE A 319 -12.35 -8.78 7.59
CA PHE A 319 -11.07 -8.39 6.99
C PHE A 319 -9.91 -8.66 7.92
N LYS A 320 -9.14 -9.71 7.61
CA LYS A 320 -8.05 -10.19 8.46
C LYS A 320 -6.78 -10.45 7.66
N PRO A 321 -6.21 -9.42 7.01
CA PRO A 321 -4.93 -9.56 6.35
C PRO A 321 -3.85 -9.94 7.37
N ASP A 322 -2.83 -10.65 6.88
CA ASP A 322 -1.63 -10.97 7.64
C ASP A 322 -0.62 -9.81 7.54
N ILE A 323 -0.11 -9.33 8.67
CA ILE A 323 0.80 -8.19 8.75
C ILE A 323 2.13 -8.66 9.32
N ASP A 324 3.22 -8.41 8.60
CA ASP A 324 4.58 -8.67 9.09
C ASP A 324 5.02 -7.55 10.05
N SER A 325 4.62 -7.68 11.30
CA SER A 325 4.86 -6.68 12.35
C SER A 325 6.27 -6.74 12.92
N GLU A 326 6.69 -5.71 13.64
CA GLU A 326 7.99 -5.71 14.32
C GLU A 326 8.09 -6.75 15.45
N GLU A 327 9.33 -7.07 15.84
CA GLU A 327 9.62 -8.09 16.85
C GLU A 327 9.01 -7.78 18.22
N ASP A 328 8.99 -6.51 18.63
CA ASP A 328 8.40 -6.07 19.90
C ASP A 328 6.87 -6.30 19.94
N ILE A 329 6.17 -6.17 18.81
CA ILE A 329 4.76 -6.56 18.69
C ILE A 329 4.61 -8.08 18.80
N ARG A 330 5.41 -8.85 18.05
CA ARG A 330 5.36 -10.32 18.10
C ARG A 330 5.70 -10.91 19.47
N ASN A 331 6.50 -10.19 20.26
CA ASN A 331 6.83 -10.55 21.64
C ASN A 331 5.76 -10.12 22.66
N GLY A 332 4.79 -9.30 22.25
CA GLY A 332 3.75 -8.77 23.13
C GLY A 332 4.23 -7.65 24.05
N ASP A 333 5.28 -6.92 23.67
CA ASP A 333 5.87 -5.83 24.45
C ASP A 333 5.02 -4.55 24.39
N LEU A 334 4.11 -4.46 23.42
CA LEU A 334 3.23 -3.32 23.19
C LEU A 334 1.76 -3.66 23.46
N TYR A 335 0.97 -2.65 23.83
CA TYR A 335 -0.46 -2.82 24.01
C TYR A 335 -1.23 -2.52 22.72
N LYS A 336 -1.81 -3.56 22.11
CA LYS A 336 -2.67 -3.43 20.94
C LYS A 336 -3.96 -2.68 21.29
N MET A 337 -4.28 -1.68 20.49
CA MET A 337 -5.55 -0.96 20.52
C MET A 337 -6.17 -0.94 19.11
N TYR A 338 -7.42 -0.48 19.02
CA TYR A 338 -8.16 -0.41 17.78
C TYR A 338 -8.84 0.94 17.67
N ILE A 339 -8.89 1.48 16.46
CA ILE A 339 -9.72 2.63 16.13
C ILE A 339 -10.98 2.15 15.42
N ASN A 340 -12.15 2.43 16.01
CA ASN A 340 -13.40 1.95 15.45
C ASN A 340 -13.67 2.62 14.08
N LEU A 341 -13.66 3.94 14.05
CA LEU A 341 -13.74 4.74 12.83
C LEU A 341 -13.22 6.14 13.18
N VAL A 342 -12.33 6.67 12.34
CA VAL A 342 -11.92 8.08 12.37
C VAL A 342 -12.14 8.63 10.98
N ALA A 343 -12.69 9.83 10.88
CA ALA A 343 -12.85 10.54 9.61
C ALA A 343 -12.53 12.02 9.81
N PHE A 344 -11.87 12.61 8.83
CA PHE A 344 -11.58 14.04 8.73
C PHE A 344 -12.33 14.68 7.57
#